data_AF-A0A0H3U273-F1
#
_entry.id   AF-A0A0H3U273-F1
#
_cell.length_a   1.000
_cell.length_b   1.000
_cell.length_c   1.000
_cell.angle_alpha   90.00
_cell.angle_beta   90.00
_cell.angle_gamma   90.00
#
_symmetry.space_group_name_H-M   'P 1'
#
loop_
_entity.id
_entity.type
_entity.pdbx_description
1 polymer ?
#
loop_
_entity_poly.entity_id
_entity_poly.type
_entity_poly.pdbx_seq_one_letter_code
_entity_poly.pdbx_strand_id
1 'polypeptide(L)'
;MRTLWIMAVLLVVVEGSVIELGKMILQETGKNPVTHYGAYGCNCGVGGRGKPKDATDRCCFVHKCCYKKLTDCDPKKDRYSYSWVNKAIVCGEKDPCLKEMCECDKAVAICLGENLETYNKKYKLNLKVFCKKADPC
;
A
#
# COMPACT_ATOMS: atom_id res chain seq x y z
N MET A 1 34.31 11.24 24.11
CA MET A 1 33.41 11.98 23.19
C MET A 1 33.44 11.33 21.81
N ARG A 2 32.64 10.29 21.55
CA ARG A 2 32.51 9.69 20.21
C ARG A 2 31.34 8.69 20.10
N THR A 3 30.15 9.10 20.55
CA THR A 3 28.94 8.25 20.54
C THR A 3 27.69 8.98 20.02
N LEU A 4 27.86 9.96 19.11
CA LEU A 4 26.76 10.83 18.66
C LEU A 4 26.41 10.73 17.16
N TRP A 5 26.68 9.61 16.47
CA TRP A 5 26.38 9.50 15.03
C TRP A 5 25.83 8.14 14.56
N ILE A 6 25.02 7.43 15.35
CA ILE A 6 24.27 6.25 14.86
C ILE A 6 22.84 6.20 15.41
N MET A 7 22.18 7.36 15.54
CA MET A 7 20.73 7.44 15.83
C MET A 7 19.99 8.24 14.76
N ALA A 8 20.50 8.25 13.54
CA ALA A 8 19.70 8.58 12.37
C ALA A 8 19.12 7.27 11.83
N VAL A 9 17.87 7.30 11.38
CA VAL A 9 17.09 6.18 10.79
C VAL A 9 16.27 5.32 11.78
N LEU A 10 15.70 5.94 12.82
CA LEU A 10 14.49 5.43 13.49
C LEU A 10 13.33 6.46 13.49
N LEU A 11 13.34 7.39 12.54
CA LEU A 11 12.12 8.09 12.14
C LEU A 11 11.39 7.20 11.12
N VAL A 12 10.92 6.04 11.56
CA VAL A 12 9.73 5.46 10.92
C VAL A 12 8.57 6.29 11.44
N VAL A 13 8.44 7.52 10.94
CA VAL A 13 7.17 8.24 11.05
C VAL A 13 6.20 7.33 10.31
N VAL A 14 5.41 6.56 11.05
CA VAL A 14 4.31 5.79 10.49
C VAL A 14 3.26 6.84 10.17
N GLU A 15 3.41 7.46 9.02
CA GLU A 15 2.48 8.47 8.50
C GLU A 15 1.08 7.79 8.33
N GLY A 16 -0.02 8.55 8.53
CA GLY A 16 -1.41 8.06 8.44
C GLY A 16 -1.78 7.52 7.05
N SER A 17 -3.02 7.06 6.82
CA SER A 17 -3.46 6.14 5.73
C SER A 17 -2.79 4.75 5.71
N VAL A 18 -1.50 4.63 6.05
CA VAL A 18 -0.75 3.36 6.04
C VAL A 18 -1.31 2.37 7.08
N ILE A 19 -1.88 2.88 8.17
CA ILE A 19 -2.46 2.04 9.23
C ILE A 19 -3.79 1.42 8.77
N GLU A 20 -4.72 2.19 8.20
CA GLU A 20 -5.99 1.66 7.68
C GLU A 20 -5.73 0.69 6.54
N LEU A 21 -4.91 1.08 5.56
CA LEU A 21 -4.47 0.18 4.48
C LEU A 21 -3.85 -1.10 5.05
N GLY A 22 -2.95 -0.98 6.02
CA GLY A 22 -2.31 -2.13 6.65
C GLY A 22 -3.32 -3.06 7.33
N LYS A 23 -4.34 -2.50 8.01
CA LYS A 23 -5.42 -3.29 8.61
C LYS A 23 -6.27 -3.97 7.54
N MET A 24 -6.68 -3.27 6.49
CA MET A 24 -7.47 -3.84 5.39
C MET A 24 -6.72 -4.99 4.73
N ILE A 25 -5.43 -4.81 4.42
CA ILE A 25 -4.59 -5.88 3.88
C ILE A 25 -4.54 -7.07 4.84
N LEU A 26 -4.30 -6.84 6.13
CA LEU A 26 -4.28 -7.93 7.12
C LEU A 26 -5.61 -8.68 7.15
N GLN A 27 -6.73 -7.97 7.09
CA GLN A 27 -8.06 -8.56 7.18
C GLN A 27 -8.42 -9.35 5.90
N GLU A 28 -8.08 -8.85 4.71
CA GLU A 28 -8.35 -9.53 3.41
C GLU A 28 -7.38 -10.69 3.13
N THR A 29 -6.12 -10.57 3.55
CA THR A 29 -5.06 -11.51 3.15
C THR A 29 -4.62 -12.45 4.27
N GLY A 30 -4.90 -12.10 5.54
CA GLY A 30 -4.32 -12.75 6.72
C GLY A 30 -2.80 -12.58 6.83
N LYS A 31 -2.16 -11.73 6.01
CA LYS A 31 -0.71 -11.53 5.98
C LYS A 31 -0.33 -10.22 6.68
N ASN A 32 0.85 -10.23 7.31
CA ASN A 32 1.42 -9.00 7.83
C ASN A 32 1.80 -8.07 6.64
N PRO A 33 1.21 -6.86 6.55
CA PRO A 33 1.30 -6.01 5.36
C PRO A 33 2.71 -5.52 5.08
N VAL A 34 3.44 -5.13 6.15
CA VAL A 34 4.80 -4.60 6.06
C VAL A 34 5.75 -5.66 5.49
N THR A 35 5.70 -6.88 6.04
CA THR A 35 6.62 -7.94 5.65
C THR A 35 6.29 -8.57 4.30
N HIS A 36 5.02 -8.63 3.90
CA HIS A 36 4.62 -9.31 2.65
C HIS A 36 4.52 -8.37 1.45
N TYR A 37 4.10 -7.12 1.66
CA TYR A 37 3.81 -6.20 0.57
C TYR A 37 4.65 -4.91 0.64
N GLY A 38 5.29 -4.61 1.77
CA GLY A 38 6.06 -3.36 1.96
C GLY A 38 7.25 -3.17 1.01
N ALA A 39 7.77 -4.23 0.41
CA ALA A 39 8.85 -4.19 -0.59
C ALA A 39 8.62 -5.15 -1.76
N TYR A 40 7.36 -5.53 -2.00
CA TYR A 40 7.00 -6.50 -3.03
C TYR A 40 7.04 -5.89 -4.43
N GLY A 41 7.72 -6.58 -5.35
CA GLY A 41 7.74 -6.22 -6.77
C GLY A 41 8.26 -4.81 -7.03
N CYS A 42 7.72 -4.16 -8.06
CA CYS A 42 8.13 -2.83 -8.49
C CYS A 42 7.24 -1.71 -7.95
N ASN A 43 6.04 -2.03 -7.48
CA ASN A 43 5.01 -1.05 -7.19
C ASN A 43 4.62 -1.04 -5.72
N CYS A 44 4.59 -2.17 -5.01
CA CYS A 44 4.21 -2.18 -3.61
C CYS A 44 5.23 -1.45 -2.71
N GLY A 45 4.75 -0.79 -1.67
CA GLY A 45 5.58 0.02 -0.76
C GLY A 45 6.10 1.35 -1.33
N VAL A 46 7.05 1.94 -0.60
CA VAL A 46 7.58 3.30 -0.83
C VAL A 46 8.26 3.44 -2.20
N GLY A 47 8.23 4.64 -2.79
CA GLY A 47 8.90 4.98 -4.05
C GLY A 47 7.97 4.98 -5.26
N GLY A 48 8.55 4.94 -6.45
CA GLY A 48 7.83 5.07 -7.73
C GLY A 48 7.02 3.85 -8.16
N ARG A 49 6.53 3.91 -9.41
CA ARG A 49 5.91 2.79 -10.14
C ARG A 49 6.91 2.22 -11.14
N GLY A 50 6.79 0.92 -11.43
CA GLY A 50 7.48 0.23 -12.52
C GLY A 50 6.55 -0.74 -13.24
N LYS A 51 7.03 -1.40 -14.31
CA LYS A 51 6.22 -2.47 -14.95
C LYS A 51 5.92 -3.58 -13.92
N PRO A 52 4.64 -3.95 -13.72
CA PRO A 52 4.28 -4.98 -12.75
C PRO A 52 4.99 -6.31 -13.02
N LYS A 53 5.47 -6.96 -11.95
CA LYS A 53 6.14 -8.27 -12.03
C LYS A 53 5.16 -9.43 -12.12
N ASP A 54 3.98 -9.28 -11.53
CA ASP A 54 2.90 -10.26 -11.49
C ASP A 54 1.57 -9.58 -11.13
N ALA A 55 0.54 -10.36 -10.81
CA ALA A 55 -0.78 -9.87 -10.45
C ALA A 55 -0.81 -9.13 -9.10
N THR A 56 -0.09 -9.63 -8.09
CA THR A 56 0.08 -8.93 -6.79
C THR A 56 0.69 -7.54 -6.98
N ASP A 57 1.78 -7.44 -7.76
CA ASP A 57 2.44 -6.16 -8.03
C ASP A 57 1.57 -5.23 -8.91
N ARG A 58 0.68 -5.80 -9.73
CA ARG A 58 -0.32 -5.03 -10.49
C ARG A 58 -1.36 -4.40 -9.58
N CYS A 59 -1.80 -5.05 -8.51
CA CYS A 59 -2.69 -4.44 -7.52
C CYS A 59 -2.07 -3.13 -6.98
N CYS A 60 -0.80 -3.17 -6.59
CA CYS A 60 -0.07 -2.00 -6.10
C CYS A 60 0.17 -0.93 -7.17
N PHE A 61 0.33 -1.32 -8.43
CA PHE A 61 0.42 -0.37 -9.54
C PHE A 61 -0.88 0.42 -9.69
N VAL A 62 -2.02 -0.27 -9.69
CA VAL A 62 -3.35 0.34 -9.81
C VAL A 62 -3.66 1.21 -8.60
N HIS A 63 -3.31 0.75 -7.39
CA HIS A 63 -3.44 1.52 -6.15
C HIS A 63 -2.72 2.86 -6.22
N LYS A 64 -1.46 2.88 -6.70
CA LYS A 64 -0.72 4.13 -6.92
C LYS A 64 -1.35 5.03 -7.99
N CYS A 65 -2.04 4.45 -8.98
CA CYS A 65 -2.82 5.23 -9.95
C CYS A 65 -4.10 5.81 -9.34
N CYS A 66 -4.72 5.11 -8.39
CA CYS A 66 -5.85 5.60 -7.62
C CYS A 66 -5.43 6.81 -6.76
N TYR A 67 -4.35 6.67 -6.00
CA TYR A 67 -3.80 7.75 -5.17
C TYR A 67 -3.39 9.00 -5.95
N LYS A 68 -2.99 8.86 -7.22
CA LYS A 68 -2.65 10.00 -8.08
C LYS A 68 -3.85 10.88 -8.44
N LYS A 69 -5.06 10.38 -8.31
CA LYS A 69 -6.30 11.12 -8.58
C LYS A 69 -6.77 11.93 -7.38
N LEU A 70 -6.27 11.62 -6.19
CA LEU A 70 -6.59 12.34 -4.96
C LEU A 70 -5.92 13.72 -4.99
N THR A 71 -6.73 14.78 -4.95
CA THR A 71 -6.27 16.17 -5.04
C THR A 71 -6.27 16.90 -3.70
N ASP A 72 -7.18 16.53 -2.80
CA ASP A 72 -7.52 17.33 -1.62
C ASP A 72 -7.22 16.64 -0.28
N CYS A 73 -6.49 15.52 -0.33
CA CYS A 73 -6.05 14.75 0.82
C CYS A 73 -4.69 14.11 0.54
N ASP A 74 -3.92 13.87 1.59
CA ASP A 74 -2.61 13.23 1.55
C ASP A 74 -2.75 11.75 1.94
N PRO A 75 -2.70 10.81 0.96
CA PRO A 75 -2.78 9.38 1.22
C PRO A 75 -1.49 8.78 1.79
N LYS A 76 -0.69 9.60 2.47
CA LYS A 76 0.32 9.17 3.43
C LYS A 76 0.09 9.74 4.81
N LYS A 77 -0.80 10.70 5.02
CA LYS A 77 -0.94 11.36 6.33
C LYS A 77 -2.35 11.31 6.86
N ASP A 78 -3.33 11.43 5.98
CA ASP A 78 -4.70 11.60 6.40
C ASP A 78 -5.30 10.28 6.90
N ARG A 79 -6.24 10.41 7.84
CA ARG A 79 -6.96 9.31 8.47
C ARG A 79 -8.37 9.31 7.94
N TYR A 80 -8.94 8.13 7.76
CA TYR A 80 -10.30 7.97 7.31
C TYR A 80 -11.00 6.87 8.10
N SER A 81 -12.33 6.95 8.15
CA SER A 81 -13.17 5.99 8.86
C SER A 81 -13.65 4.86 7.94
N TYR A 82 -13.50 3.63 8.40
CA TYR A 82 -14.06 2.45 7.73
C TYR A 82 -14.55 1.43 8.77
N SER A 83 -15.35 0.49 8.31
CA SER A 83 -15.78 -0.66 9.12
C SER A 83 -15.53 -1.98 8.39
N TRP A 84 -15.39 -3.05 9.17
CA TRP A 84 -15.27 -4.41 8.69
C TRP A 84 -16.46 -5.20 9.22
N VAL A 85 -17.41 -5.51 8.35
CA VAL A 85 -18.67 -6.17 8.73
C VAL A 85 -18.88 -7.35 7.80
N ASN A 86 -19.16 -8.54 8.34
CA ASN A 86 -19.42 -9.76 7.56
C ASN A 86 -18.33 -10.06 6.50
N LYS A 87 -17.05 -9.86 6.85
CA LYS A 87 -15.89 -10.02 5.96
C LYS A 87 -15.88 -9.07 4.75
N ALA A 88 -16.53 -7.91 4.86
CA ALA A 88 -16.49 -6.88 3.85
C ALA A 88 -16.03 -5.55 4.44
N ILE A 89 -15.14 -4.87 3.72
CA ILE A 89 -14.72 -3.50 4.01
C ILE A 89 -15.81 -2.52 3.54
N VAL A 90 -16.22 -1.62 4.43
CA VAL A 90 -17.20 -0.57 4.14
C VAL A 90 -16.59 0.80 4.49
N CYS A 91 -16.41 1.65 3.48
CA CYS A 91 -15.93 3.02 3.63
C CYS A 91 -17.08 3.93 4.07
N GLY A 92 -17.07 4.33 5.34
CA GLY A 92 -18.11 5.14 5.98
C GLY A 92 -17.80 6.63 6.04
N GLU A 93 -16.76 7.07 5.33
CA GLU A 93 -16.25 8.43 5.40
C GLU A 93 -17.16 9.45 4.70
N LYS A 94 -17.29 10.65 5.30
CA LYS A 94 -18.13 11.73 4.77
C LYS A 94 -17.35 12.67 3.86
N ASP A 95 -16.08 12.90 4.18
CA ASP A 95 -15.21 13.71 3.32
C ASP A 95 -15.00 12.98 1.98
N PRO A 96 -15.27 13.62 0.83
CA PRO A 96 -15.17 12.97 -0.47
C PRO A 96 -13.77 12.43 -0.80
N CYS A 97 -12.71 13.18 -0.47
CA CYS A 97 -11.34 12.75 -0.78
C CYS A 97 -10.92 11.59 0.10
N LEU A 98 -11.21 11.68 1.41
CA LEU A 98 -10.91 10.60 2.35
C LEU A 98 -11.71 9.33 2.05
N LYS A 99 -12.95 9.47 1.55
CA LYS A 99 -13.75 8.35 1.07
C LYS A 99 -13.14 7.71 -0.17
N GLU A 100 -12.70 8.50 -1.15
CA GLU A 100 -12.03 7.96 -2.35
C GLU A 100 -10.72 7.26 -1.99
N MET A 101 -9.93 7.83 -1.08
CA MET A 101 -8.75 7.16 -0.52
C MET A 101 -9.11 5.82 0.12
N CYS A 102 -10.16 5.76 0.94
CA CYS A 102 -10.64 4.52 1.53
C CYS A 102 -11.02 3.47 0.47
N GLU A 103 -11.70 3.87 -0.61
CA GLU A 103 -12.07 2.97 -1.70
C GLU A 103 -10.84 2.48 -2.48
N CYS A 104 -9.81 3.34 -2.67
CA CYS A 104 -8.52 2.91 -3.20
C CYS A 104 -7.88 1.80 -2.33
N ASP A 105 -7.88 1.99 -1.01
CA ASP A 105 -7.27 1.07 -0.05
C ASP A 105 -8.04 -0.25 0.07
N LYS A 106 -9.37 -0.18 0.07
CA LYS A 106 -10.25 -1.33 -0.04
C LYS A 106 -9.96 -2.14 -1.30
N ALA A 107 -9.89 -1.47 -2.45
CA ALA A 107 -9.70 -2.14 -3.74
C ALA A 107 -8.36 -2.87 -3.80
N VAL A 108 -7.28 -2.27 -3.32
CA VAL A 108 -5.98 -2.95 -3.30
C VAL A 108 -5.96 -4.11 -2.31
N ALA A 109 -6.58 -3.97 -1.13
CA ALA A 109 -6.63 -5.06 -0.15
C ALA A 109 -7.36 -6.30 -0.70
N ILE A 110 -8.52 -6.09 -1.34
CA ILE A 110 -9.27 -7.15 -2.00
C ILE A 110 -8.45 -7.77 -3.14
N CYS A 111 -7.87 -6.95 -4.02
CA CYS A 111 -7.03 -7.43 -5.12
C CYS A 111 -5.85 -8.30 -4.63
N LEU A 112 -5.21 -7.91 -3.53
CA LEU A 112 -4.14 -8.70 -2.92
C LEU A 112 -4.66 -10.03 -2.36
N GLY A 113 -5.86 -10.03 -1.77
CA GLY A 113 -6.56 -11.24 -1.30
C GLY A 113 -6.89 -12.21 -2.44
N GLU A 114 -7.41 -11.70 -3.56
CA GLU A 114 -7.72 -12.49 -4.75
C GLU A 114 -6.49 -13.11 -5.42
N ASN A 115 -5.31 -12.50 -5.25
CA ASN A 115 -4.06 -12.93 -5.86
C ASN A 115 -3.13 -13.70 -4.90
N LEU A 116 -3.63 -14.18 -3.77
CA LEU A 116 -2.84 -14.96 -2.79
C LEU A 116 -2.18 -16.20 -3.40
N GLU A 117 -2.89 -16.93 -4.26
CA GLU A 117 -2.40 -18.17 -4.88
C GLU A 117 -1.25 -17.94 -5.88
N THR A 118 -1.17 -16.73 -6.45
CA THR A 118 -0.11 -16.37 -7.41
C THR A 118 1.01 -15.55 -6.78
N TYR A 119 0.93 -15.30 -5.47
CA TYR A 119 1.96 -14.57 -4.73
C TYR A 119 3.32 -15.28 -4.86
N ASN A 120 4.32 -14.54 -5.32
CA ASN A 120 5.65 -15.04 -5.57
C ASN A 120 6.68 -14.51 -4.56
N LYS A 121 7.16 -15.39 -3.69
CA LYS A 121 8.18 -15.06 -2.67
C LYS A 121 9.45 -14.44 -3.25
N LYS A 122 9.80 -14.73 -4.52
CA LYS A 122 10.95 -14.13 -5.22
C LYS A 122 10.86 -12.61 -5.28
N TYR A 123 9.65 -12.06 -5.34
CA TYR A 123 9.44 -10.62 -5.47
C TYR A 123 9.22 -9.91 -4.13
N LYS A 124 9.20 -10.64 -3.00
CA LYS A 124 8.96 -10.09 -1.66
C LYS A 124 9.91 -8.96 -1.26
N LEU A 125 11.17 -9.07 -1.68
CA LEU A 125 12.21 -8.06 -1.48
C LEU A 125 12.82 -7.72 -2.84
N ASN A 126 12.19 -6.82 -3.57
CA ASN A 126 12.64 -6.45 -4.90
C ASN A 126 13.23 -5.03 -4.91
N LEU A 127 14.46 -4.89 -5.40
CA LEU A 127 15.13 -3.60 -5.47
C LEU A 127 14.61 -2.78 -6.66
N LYS A 128 13.94 -1.67 -6.38
CA LYS A 128 13.23 -0.87 -7.39
C LYS A 128 14.12 -0.24 -8.45
N VAL A 129 15.41 -0.09 -8.19
CA VAL A 129 16.39 0.40 -9.19
C VAL A 129 16.46 -0.49 -10.44
N PHE A 130 16.07 -1.76 -10.34
CA PHE A 130 16.02 -2.71 -11.45
C PHE A 130 14.64 -2.82 -12.12
N CYS A 131 13.70 -1.97 -11.74
CA CYS A 131 12.37 -1.96 -12.34
C CYS A 131 12.37 -1.21 -13.66
N LYS A 132 11.74 -1.82 -14.67
CA LYS A 132 11.49 -1.15 -15.94
C LYS A 132 10.48 -0.02 -15.76
N LYS A 133 10.58 1.01 -16.60
CA LYS A 133 9.66 2.16 -16.62
C LYS A 133 8.20 1.71 -16.65
N ALA A 134 7.41 2.25 -15.73
CA ALA A 134 5.97 2.01 -15.65
C ALA A 134 5.23 2.56 -16.89
N ASP A 135 4.15 1.88 -17.25
CA ASP A 135 3.16 2.42 -18.16
C ASP A 135 2.40 3.59 -17.47
N PRO A 136 1.77 4.50 -18.23
CA PRO A 136 0.92 5.55 -17.65
C PRO A 136 -0.17 4.98 -16.74
N CYS A 137 -0.63 5.84 -15.84
CA CYS A 137 -2.02 5.75 -15.39
C CYS A 137 -2.83 6.47 -16.48
#